data_AF-A0A8K0XK54-F1
#
_entry.id   AF-A0A8K0XK54-F1
#
_cell.length_a   1.000
_cell.length_b   1.000
_cell.length_c   1.000
_cell.angle_alpha   90.00
_cell.angle_beta   90.00
_cell.angle_gamma   90.00
#
_symmetry.space_group_name_H-M   'P 1'
#
loop_
_entity.id
_entity.type
_entity.pdbx_description
1 polymer ?
#
loop_
_entity_poly.entity_id
_entity_poly.type
_entity_poly.pdbx_seq_one_letter_code
_entity_poly.pdbx_strand_id
1 'polypeptide(L)'
;MKVSKVKAKARGTHPTGKAKAAATTAQASATPTEQERVGTKLTSAERLARFNALYQFVSLHTGKQRPKTPQVRNSAWTHLFGLATSSQQMEKVVKLFPQWRDMGRAWTPQIAENFIRRCEELACPQIALQVFTDHPKYGMDLSTLPAARQLLHSLHVEHPLSDSIAVSALYKIYDLPPLSSDLISCAMLASACFKNNTPESVAVAKGLVPSLRSLLEKTPPKDMALPAKTDKALRARTAEKEKAWLAWTLAKIEKALEKQGEDFAWLRQWRGESGHLQAAAA
;
A
#
# COMPACT_ATOMS: atom_id res chain seq x y z
N MET A 1 1.02 -19.79 56.46
CA MET A 1 0.98 -18.44 57.07
C MET A 1 1.23 -17.43 55.96
N LYS A 2 0.41 -16.44 55.59
CA LYS A 2 -0.80 -15.81 56.14
C LYS A 2 -1.79 -15.61 54.98
N VAL A 3 -3.06 -15.87 55.27
CA VAL A 3 -4.24 -15.53 54.47
C VAL A 3 -4.60 -14.08 54.73
N SER A 4 -5.08 -13.32 53.74
CA SER A 4 -5.85 -12.10 53.98
C SER A 4 -6.96 -11.92 52.93
N LYS A 5 -8.17 -12.25 53.39
CA LYS A 5 -9.50 -11.90 52.86
C LYS A 5 -9.86 -10.49 53.32
N VAL A 6 -10.45 -9.67 52.44
CA VAL A 6 -11.44 -8.61 52.77
C VAL A 6 -12.20 -8.30 51.46
N LYS A 7 -13.48 -7.95 51.36
CA LYS A 7 -14.76 -8.21 52.05
C LYS A 7 -15.78 -7.47 51.16
N ALA A 8 -16.91 -8.11 50.85
CA ALA A 8 -18.00 -7.55 50.06
C ALA A 8 -18.70 -6.36 50.74
N LYS A 9 -19.30 -5.46 49.95
CA LYS A 9 -20.47 -4.66 50.38
C LYS A 9 -21.39 -4.36 49.21
N ALA A 10 -22.67 -4.68 49.43
CA ALA A 10 -23.79 -4.53 48.52
C ALA A 10 -24.73 -3.39 48.95
N ARG A 11 -25.70 -3.13 48.06
CA ARG A 11 -27.02 -2.48 48.21
C ARG A 11 -27.17 -1.00 47.89
N GLY A 12 -28.18 -0.73 47.05
CA GLY A 12 -28.89 0.53 46.93
C GLY A 12 -29.80 0.59 45.68
N THR A 13 -31.05 0.15 45.82
CA THR A 13 -32.12 0.22 44.80
C THR A 13 -33.08 1.38 45.06
N HIS A 14 -33.46 2.09 43.97
CA HIS A 14 -34.79 2.69 43.63
C HIS A 14 -35.36 3.88 44.48
N PRO A 15 -36.41 4.63 44.03
CA PRO A 15 -37.04 4.81 42.69
C PRO A 15 -37.52 6.27 42.35
N THR A 16 -38.31 6.38 41.27
CA THR A 16 -39.43 7.32 40.95
C THR A 16 -39.18 8.73 40.42
N GLY A 17 -39.81 9.03 39.26
CA GLY A 17 -40.75 10.16 39.21
C GLY A 17 -40.85 11.01 37.93
N LYS A 18 -41.81 10.61 37.06
CA LYS A 18 -42.77 11.44 36.29
C LYS A 18 -42.35 12.22 35.02
N ALA A 19 -43.19 11.98 34.02
CA ALA A 19 -43.35 12.58 32.70
C ALA A 19 -44.00 13.98 32.70
N LYS A 20 -43.82 14.73 31.60
CA LYS A 20 -44.94 15.43 30.92
C LYS A 20 -44.63 15.90 29.49
N ALA A 21 -45.54 15.49 28.60
CA ALA A 21 -46.16 16.19 27.47
C ALA A 21 -45.38 16.73 26.26
N ALA A 22 -45.69 16.07 25.14
CA ALA A 22 -45.81 16.49 23.75
C ALA A 22 -46.02 17.98 23.42
N ALA A 23 -45.39 18.39 22.33
CA ALA A 23 -45.99 19.27 21.32
C ALA A 23 -45.57 18.80 19.92
N THR A 24 -46.55 18.29 19.18
CA THR A 24 -46.47 17.93 17.77
C THR A 24 -46.58 19.21 16.95
N THR A 25 -45.62 19.47 16.07
CA THR A 25 -45.81 20.39 14.94
C THR A 25 -45.19 19.74 13.71
N ALA A 26 -46.06 19.14 12.91
CA ALA A 26 -45.75 18.70 11.57
C ALA A 26 -45.71 19.94 10.66
N GLN A 27 -44.59 20.17 9.96
CA GLN A 27 -44.61 20.92 8.71
C GLN A 27 -43.38 20.61 7.84
N ALA A 28 -43.70 19.96 6.72
CA ALA A 28 -43.01 19.96 5.43
C ALA A 28 -41.50 19.63 5.41
N SER A 29 -41.21 18.33 5.38
CA SER A 29 -39.99 17.79 4.77
C SER A 29 -39.97 18.12 3.28
N ALA A 30 -39.31 19.22 2.91
CA ALA A 30 -38.88 19.43 1.53
C ALA A 30 -37.71 18.48 1.26
N THR A 31 -37.99 17.43 0.49
CA THR A 31 -37.00 16.51 -0.06
C THR A 31 -35.92 17.32 -0.80
N PRO A 32 -34.63 17.27 -0.40
CA PRO A 32 -33.59 17.87 -1.22
C PRO A 32 -33.53 17.04 -2.50
N THR A 33 -33.84 17.69 -3.61
CA THR A 33 -33.68 17.15 -4.96
C THR A 33 -32.25 16.60 -5.06
N GLU A 34 -32.17 15.32 -5.41
CA GLU A 34 -30.95 14.59 -5.72
C GLU A 34 -30.28 15.27 -6.92
N GLN A 35 -29.51 16.32 -6.64
CA GLN A 35 -28.62 16.93 -7.61
C GLN A 35 -27.55 15.89 -7.91
N GLU A 36 -27.69 15.23 -9.06
CA GLU A 36 -26.61 14.52 -9.73
C GLU A 36 -25.36 15.39 -9.66
N ARG A 37 -24.44 15.01 -8.77
CA ARG A 37 -23.10 15.61 -8.72
C ARG A 37 -22.36 15.08 -9.94
N VAL A 38 -22.62 15.68 -11.09
CA VAL A 38 -21.79 15.55 -12.28
C VAL A 38 -20.42 16.09 -11.88
N GLY A 39 -19.53 15.19 -11.45
CA GLY A 39 -18.21 15.55 -10.98
C GLY A 39 -17.39 16.08 -12.14
N THR A 40 -17.41 17.39 -12.34
CA THR A 40 -16.58 18.08 -13.33
C THR A 40 -15.12 17.74 -13.03
N LYS A 41 -14.47 17.02 -13.95
CA LYS A 41 -13.05 16.69 -13.84
C LYS A 41 -12.26 17.99 -13.78
N LEU A 42 -11.44 18.16 -12.74
CA LEU A 42 -10.58 19.34 -12.59
C LEU A 42 -9.64 19.49 -13.78
N THR A 43 -9.54 20.70 -14.30
CA THR A 43 -8.52 21.05 -15.31
C THR A 43 -7.12 20.96 -14.71
N SER A 44 -6.10 20.86 -15.56
CA SER A 44 -4.69 20.80 -15.11
C SER A 44 -4.30 22.04 -14.30
N ALA A 45 -4.70 23.23 -14.76
CA ALA A 45 -4.43 24.50 -14.10
C ALA A 45 -5.12 24.60 -12.72
N GLU A 46 -6.40 24.21 -12.62
CA GLU A 46 -7.12 24.19 -11.34
C GLU A 46 -6.52 23.18 -10.35
N ARG A 47 -6.10 22.01 -10.84
CA ARG A 47 -5.43 21.00 -10.01
C ARG A 47 -4.12 21.56 -9.45
N LEU A 48 -3.31 22.22 -10.27
CA LEU A 48 -2.07 22.87 -9.84
C LEU A 48 -2.34 23.98 -8.81
N ALA A 49 -3.33 24.82 -9.04
CA ALA A 49 -3.71 25.87 -8.09
C ALA A 49 -4.14 25.29 -6.73
N ARG A 50 -4.97 24.23 -6.74
CA ARG A 50 -5.37 23.51 -5.52
C ARG A 50 -4.19 22.84 -4.82
N PHE A 51 -3.28 22.23 -5.58
CA PHE A 51 -2.06 21.64 -5.03
C PHE A 51 -1.24 22.70 -4.31
N ASN A 52 -0.96 23.84 -4.98
CA ASN A 52 -0.15 24.91 -4.42
C ASN A 52 -0.80 25.52 -3.16
N ALA A 53 -2.11 25.77 -3.19
CA ALA A 53 -2.83 26.30 -2.04
C ALA A 53 -2.79 25.33 -0.84
N LEU A 54 -3.02 24.04 -1.08
CA LEU A 54 -2.95 23.02 -0.02
C LEU A 54 -1.52 22.83 0.49
N TYR A 55 -0.53 22.84 -0.40
CA TYR A 55 0.87 22.74 -0.04
C TYR A 55 1.30 23.90 0.87
N GLN A 56 0.95 25.14 0.49
CA GLN A 56 1.22 26.32 1.31
C GLN A 56 0.53 26.22 2.67
N PHE A 57 -0.74 25.80 2.69
CA PHE A 57 -1.46 25.57 3.94
C PHE A 57 -0.73 24.56 4.84
N VAL A 58 -0.35 23.39 4.31
CA VAL A 58 0.38 22.39 5.11
C VAL A 58 1.71 22.96 5.59
N SER A 59 2.51 23.55 4.69
CA SER A 59 3.83 24.10 5.01
C SER A 59 3.80 25.20 6.08
N LEU A 60 2.76 26.04 6.12
CA LEU A 60 2.63 27.09 7.14
C LEU A 60 2.19 26.55 8.50
N HIS A 61 1.52 25.39 8.52
CA HIS A 61 0.93 24.81 9.72
C HIS A 61 1.63 23.54 10.19
N THR A 62 2.73 23.15 9.54
CA THR A 62 3.66 22.10 9.99
C THR A 62 4.97 22.72 10.48
N GLY A 63 5.47 22.29 11.63
CA GLY A 63 6.74 22.76 12.19
C GLY A 63 6.76 22.95 13.71
N LYS A 64 7.88 23.47 14.21
CA LYS A 64 8.14 23.62 15.66
C LYS A 64 7.20 24.64 16.33
N GLN A 65 6.82 25.69 15.61
CA GLN A 65 5.85 26.66 16.13
C GLN A 65 4.44 26.16 15.80
N ARG A 66 3.77 25.59 16.80
CA ARG A 66 2.38 25.10 16.67
C ARG A 66 1.44 26.30 16.54
N PRO A 67 0.82 26.55 15.37
CA PRO A 67 -0.28 27.49 15.31
C PRO A 67 -1.42 26.94 16.17
N LYS A 68 -2.03 27.77 17.03
CA LYS A 68 -3.14 27.31 17.89
C LYS A 68 -4.32 26.78 17.05
N THR A 69 -4.53 27.37 15.88
CA THR A 69 -5.51 26.99 14.85
C THR A 69 -5.13 27.67 13.53
N PRO A 70 -5.45 27.11 12.35
CA PRO A 70 -5.97 25.76 12.06
C PRO A 70 -4.90 24.64 12.09
N GLN A 71 -5.30 23.40 12.38
CA GLN A 71 -4.40 22.23 12.39
C GLN A 71 -4.51 21.42 11.09
N VAL A 72 -3.37 20.94 10.59
CA VAL A 72 -3.32 20.02 9.45
C VAL A 72 -3.86 18.65 9.86
N ARG A 73 -4.85 18.16 9.12
CA ARG A 73 -5.46 16.82 9.30
C ARG A 73 -4.82 15.79 8.37
N ASN A 74 -4.93 14.51 8.73
CA ASN A 74 -4.49 13.37 7.90
C ASN A 74 -5.05 13.41 6.47
N SER A 75 -6.28 13.88 6.29
CA SER A 75 -6.91 14.01 4.97
C SER A 75 -6.19 15.01 4.05
N ALA A 76 -5.51 16.01 4.60
CA ALA A 76 -4.74 16.98 3.82
C ALA A 76 -3.60 16.27 3.05
N TRP A 77 -2.93 15.31 3.68
CA TRP A 77 -1.87 14.52 3.03
C TRP A 77 -2.41 13.65 1.89
N THR A 78 -3.52 12.94 2.13
CA THR A 78 -4.19 12.15 1.09
C THR A 78 -4.59 13.01 -0.10
N HIS A 79 -5.12 14.21 0.14
CA HIS A 79 -5.47 15.15 -0.94
C HIS A 79 -4.23 15.68 -1.65
N LEU A 80 -3.15 15.95 -0.91
CA LEU A 80 -1.91 16.47 -1.48
C LEU A 80 -1.26 15.46 -2.43
N PHE A 81 -1.24 14.17 -2.07
CA PHE A 81 -0.80 13.11 -2.98
C PHE A 81 -1.72 12.99 -4.19
N GLY A 82 -3.05 13.00 -3.99
CA GLY A 82 -4.01 12.92 -5.09
C GLY A 82 -3.96 14.11 -6.07
N LEU A 83 -3.49 15.27 -5.62
CA LEU A 83 -3.35 16.47 -6.44
C LEU A 83 -1.99 16.56 -7.15
N ALA A 84 -0.93 15.98 -6.60
CA ALA A 84 0.41 16.04 -7.18
C ALA A 84 0.45 15.33 -8.54
N THR A 85 0.85 15.99 -9.62
CA THR A 85 0.90 15.45 -10.99
C THR A 85 2.32 15.18 -11.51
N SER A 86 3.34 15.39 -10.68
CA SER A 86 4.74 15.24 -11.08
C SER A 86 5.62 14.76 -9.92
N SER A 87 6.75 14.14 -10.25
CA SER A 87 7.78 13.73 -9.28
C SER A 87 8.28 14.92 -8.46
N GLN A 88 8.53 16.07 -9.09
CA GLN A 88 8.98 17.30 -8.41
C GLN A 88 7.99 17.78 -7.34
N GLN A 89 6.68 17.65 -7.60
CA GLN A 89 5.67 17.96 -6.59
C GLN A 89 5.72 16.96 -5.45
N MET A 90 5.89 15.66 -5.72
CA MET A 90 6.07 14.66 -4.67
C MET A 90 7.30 14.94 -3.81
N GLU A 91 8.43 15.32 -4.39
CA GLU A 91 9.62 15.73 -3.64
C GLU A 91 9.35 16.93 -2.73
N LYS A 92 8.63 17.94 -3.22
CA LYS A 92 8.22 19.09 -2.39
C LYS A 92 7.40 18.65 -1.19
N VAL A 93 6.47 17.70 -1.38
CA VAL A 93 5.64 17.16 -0.30
C VAL A 93 6.47 16.39 0.72
N VAL A 94 7.40 15.54 0.27
CA VAL A 94 8.30 14.76 1.14
C VAL A 94 9.18 15.67 2.02
N LYS A 95 9.56 16.85 1.55
CA LYS A 95 10.29 17.84 2.36
C LYS A 95 9.52 18.32 3.60
N LEU A 96 8.18 18.15 3.64
CA LEU A 96 7.35 18.51 4.79
C LEU A 96 7.23 17.36 5.81
N PHE A 97 7.58 16.12 5.46
CA PHE A 97 7.40 14.97 6.34
C PHE A 97 8.19 15.06 7.67
N PRO A 98 9.45 15.52 7.70
CA PRO A 98 10.17 15.67 8.97
C PRO A 98 9.46 16.63 9.94
N GLN A 99 8.83 17.69 9.41
CA GLN A 99 8.06 18.63 10.22
C GLN A 99 6.80 17.97 10.81
N TRP A 100 6.13 17.11 10.04
CA TRP A 100 4.98 16.33 10.52
C TRP A 100 5.38 15.37 11.64
N ARG A 101 6.49 14.65 11.47
CA ARG A 101 7.08 13.77 12.48
C ARG A 101 7.45 14.55 13.74
N ASP A 102 8.12 15.70 13.61
CA ASP A 102 8.56 16.54 14.75
C ASP A 102 7.39 17.09 15.58
N MET A 103 6.20 17.18 14.99
CA MET A 103 4.99 17.54 15.74
C MET A 103 4.46 16.39 16.61
N GLY A 104 5.07 15.21 16.56
CA GLY A 104 4.60 13.99 17.23
C GLY A 104 3.36 13.40 16.55
N ARG A 105 3.13 13.70 15.26
CA ARG A 105 2.02 13.14 14.51
C ARG A 105 2.48 11.86 13.80
N ALA A 106 1.71 10.80 13.95
CA ALA A 106 1.96 9.53 13.28
C ALA A 106 1.38 9.52 11.86
N TRP A 107 2.02 8.76 10.98
CA TRP A 107 1.45 8.39 9.68
C TRP A 107 0.55 7.17 9.87
N THR A 108 -0.62 7.18 9.23
CA THR A 108 -1.45 5.98 9.21
C THR A 108 -1.01 5.04 8.08
N PRO A 109 -1.23 3.72 8.21
CA PRO A 109 -0.91 2.78 7.14
C PRO A 109 -1.55 3.15 5.79
N GLN A 110 -2.80 3.62 5.83
CA GLN A 110 -3.52 4.08 4.63
C GLN A 110 -2.83 5.26 3.93
N ILE A 111 -2.21 6.18 4.69
CA ILE A 111 -1.46 7.29 4.12
C ILE A 111 -0.20 6.77 3.43
N ALA A 112 0.56 5.87 4.06
CA ALA A 112 1.75 5.27 3.47
C ALA A 112 1.41 4.55 2.14
N GLU A 113 0.31 3.79 2.12
CA GLU A 113 -0.20 3.14 0.89
C GLU A 113 -0.57 4.15 -0.20
N ASN A 114 -1.27 5.23 0.15
CA ASN A 114 -1.62 6.28 -0.80
C ASN A 114 -0.38 6.98 -1.38
N PHE A 115 0.65 7.18 -0.55
CA PHE A 115 1.92 7.78 -0.94
C PHE A 115 2.70 6.87 -1.91
N ILE A 116 2.86 5.57 -1.59
CA ILE A 116 3.51 4.60 -2.47
C ILE A 116 2.78 4.50 -3.80
N ARG A 117 1.44 4.35 -3.76
CA ARG A 117 0.61 4.29 -4.95
C ARG A 117 0.81 5.52 -5.83
N ARG A 118 0.89 6.71 -5.23
CA ARG A 118 1.11 7.93 -6.02
C ARG A 118 2.51 7.98 -6.63
N CYS A 119 3.54 7.51 -5.91
CA CYS A 119 4.89 7.42 -6.45
C CYS A 119 4.96 6.43 -7.62
N GLU A 120 4.26 5.30 -7.56
CA GLU A 120 4.13 4.36 -8.67
C GLU A 120 3.41 5.01 -9.87
N GLU A 121 2.25 5.64 -9.65
CA GLU A 121 1.46 6.31 -10.71
C GLU A 121 2.23 7.43 -11.43
N LEU A 122 3.19 8.06 -10.75
CA LEU A 122 4.02 9.15 -11.28
C LEU A 122 5.41 8.67 -11.72
N ALA A 123 5.63 7.35 -11.77
CA ALA A 123 6.91 6.72 -12.14
C ALA A 123 8.11 7.26 -11.34
N CYS A 124 7.93 7.51 -10.04
CA CYS A 124 8.98 7.98 -9.13
C CYS A 124 9.10 7.16 -7.83
N PRO A 125 9.12 5.82 -7.88
CA PRO A 125 9.14 4.97 -6.68
C PRO A 125 10.40 5.12 -5.82
N GLN A 126 11.49 5.65 -6.36
CA GLN A 126 12.72 5.99 -5.60
C GLN A 126 12.45 6.98 -4.46
N ILE A 127 11.49 7.91 -4.65
CA ILE A 127 11.10 8.85 -3.60
C ILE A 127 10.50 8.08 -2.42
N ALA A 128 9.66 7.07 -2.69
CA ALA A 128 9.11 6.23 -1.65
C ALA A 128 10.19 5.39 -0.97
N LEU A 129 11.08 4.78 -1.75
CA LEU A 129 12.21 4.01 -1.21
C LEU A 129 13.08 4.85 -0.27
N GLN A 130 13.41 6.10 -0.64
CA GLN A 130 14.15 7.02 0.21
C GLN A 130 13.42 7.29 1.53
N VAL A 131 12.10 7.47 1.48
CA VAL A 131 11.30 7.77 2.67
C VAL A 131 11.31 6.62 3.67
N PHE A 132 11.15 5.39 3.19
CA PHE A 132 11.12 4.20 4.06
C PHE A 132 12.51 3.70 4.47
N THR A 133 13.56 4.02 3.72
CA THR A 133 14.95 3.70 4.13
C THR A 133 15.46 4.64 5.22
N ASP A 134 15.01 5.90 5.23
CA ASP A 134 15.38 6.90 6.23
C ASP A 134 14.21 7.20 7.19
N HIS A 135 13.74 6.14 7.87
CA HIS A 135 12.68 6.24 8.89
C HIS A 135 12.98 7.31 9.96
N PRO A 136 14.22 7.41 10.52
CA PRO A 136 14.53 8.44 11.51
C PRO A 136 14.26 9.86 11.00
N LYS A 137 14.40 10.13 9.70
CA LYS A 137 14.11 11.44 9.09
C LYS A 137 12.63 11.65 8.76
N TYR A 138 11.95 10.68 8.16
CA TYR A 138 10.60 10.91 7.63
C TYR A 138 9.48 10.43 8.57
N GLY A 139 9.78 9.50 9.48
CA GLY A 139 8.87 8.95 10.47
C GLY A 139 7.72 8.10 9.90
N MET A 140 7.79 7.73 8.61
CA MET A 140 6.75 6.98 7.92
C MET A 140 7.09 5.49 7.90
N ASP A 141 6.14 4.65 8.29
CA ASP A 141 6.32 3.20 8.42
C ASP A 141 5.76 2.42 7.23
N LEU A 142 6.50 1.40 6.79
CA LEU A 142 6.03 0.41 5.81
C LEU A 142 5.36 -0.77 6.53
N SER A 143 4.23 -0.50 7.18
CA SER A 143 3.59 -1.44 8.13
C SER A 143 2.67 -2.49 7.50
N THR A 144 2.36 -2.40 6.20
CA THR A 144 1.44 -3.34 5.54
C THR A 144 2.14 -4.09 4.41
N LEU A 145 1.85 -5.40 4.33
CA LEU A 145 2.39 -6.24 3.26
C LEU A 145 1.95 -5.79 1.86
N PRO A 146 0.69 -5.36 1.61
CA PRO A 146 0.31 -4.82 0.31
C PRO A 146 1.10 -3.56 -0.09
N ALA A 147 1.39 -2.66 0.85
CA ALA A 147 2.23 -1.49 0.60
C ALA A 147 3.64 -1.90 0.16
N ALA A 148 4.23 -2.87 0.86
CA ALA A 148 5.57 -3.36 0.58
C ALA A 148 5.65 -4.08 -0.77
N ARG A 149 4.65 -4.93 -1.10
CA ARG A 149 4.52 -5.56 -2.41
C ARG A 149 4.37 -4.53 -3.53
N GLN A 150 3.57 -3.48 -3.32
CA GLN A 150 3.38 -2.42 -4.30
C GLN A 150 4.67 -1.63 -4.55
N LEU A 151 5.42 -1.30 -3.48
CA LEU A 151 6.72 -0.66 -3.60
C LEU A 151 7.71 -1.55 -4.35
N LEU A 152 7.80 -2.84 -3.99
CA LEU A 152 8.65 -3.81 -4.69
C LEU A 152 8.25 -3.94 -6.16
N HIS A 153 6.95 -4.04 -6.46
CA HIS A 153 6.43 -4.11 -7.82
C HIS A 153 6.92 -2.91 -8.66
N SER A 154 6.78 -1.70 -8.13
CA SER A 154 7.18 -0.47 -8.82
C SER A 154 8.68 -0.38 -9.12
N LEU A 155 9.52 -1.08 -8.36
CA LEU A 155 10.99 -1.03 -8.48
C LEU A 155 11.56 -2.17 -9.32
N HIS A 156 11.05 -3.39 -9.16
CA HIS A 156 11.71 -4.60 -9.66
C HIS A 156 11.80 -4.72 -11.19
N VAL A 157 11.00 -3.95 -11.92
CA VAL A 157 10.95 -3.99 -13.39
C VAL A 157 11.83 -2.94 -14.04
N GLU A 158 11.83 -1.72 -13.56
CA GLU A 158 12.39 -0.56 -14.28
C GLU A 158 13.61 0.03 -13.58
N HIS A 159 13.88 -0.36 -12.33
CA HIS A 159 14.96 0.19 -11.53
C HIS A 159 16.12 -0.79 -11.32
N PRO A 160 17.31 -0.31 -10.90
CA PRO A 160 18.42 -1.15 -10.51
C PRO A 160 18.05 -2.23 -9.49
N LEU A 161 18.71 -3.39 -9.56
CA LEU A 161 18.48 -4.50 -8.63
C LEU A 161 18.69 -4.09 -7.16
N SER A 162 19.64 -3.19 -6.90
CA SER A 162 19.92 -2.64 -5.56
C SER A 162 18.67 -2.15 -4.84
N ASP A 163 17.71 -1.61 -5.58
CA ASP A 163 16.53 -0.97 -5.01
C ASP A 163 15.52 -2.03 -4.57
N SER A 164 15.39 -3.11 -5.34
CA SER A 164 14.60 -4.28 -4.95
C SER A 164 15.21 -4.98 -3.73
N ILE A 165 16.54 -5.05 -3.67
CA ILE A 165 17.26 -5.57 -2.50
C ILE A 165 17.05 -4.67 -1.29
N ALA A 166 17.10 -3.34 -1.44
CA ALA A 166 16.82 -2.40 -0.38
C ALA A 166 15.39 -2.60 0.17
N VAL A 167 14.37 -2.72 -0.71
CA VAL A 167 13.00 -3.05 -0.28
C VAL A 167 12.95 -4.39 0.45
N SER A 168 13.67 -5.42 -0.01
CA SER A 168 13.70 -6.71 0.67
C SER A 168 14.24 -6.62 2.11
N ALA A 169 15.21 -5.73 2.36
CA ALA A 169 15.73 -5.48 3.70
C ALA A 169 14.70 -4.76 4.59
N LEU A 170 13.86 -3.89 4.02
CA LEU A 170 12.80 -3.20 4.74
C LEU A 170 11.76 -4.15 5.34
N TYR A 171 11.56 -5.34 4.75
CA TYR A 171 10.60 -6.32 5.29
C TYR A 171 10.95 -6.69 6.72
N LYS A 172 12.22 -6.96 7.00
CA LYS A 172 12.67 -7.27 8.37
C LYS A 172 12.64 -6.05 9.28
N ILE A 173 13.00 -4.86 8.76
CA ILE A 173 13.06 -3.62 9.55
C ILE A 173 11.67 -3.22 10.06
N TYR A 174 10.63 -3.47 9.26
CA TYR A 174 9.24 -3.14 9.59
C TYR A 174 8.42 -4.34 10.05
N ASP A 175 9.06 -5.41 10.52
CA ASP A 175 8.41 -6.63 11.04
C ASP A 175 7.37 -7.25 10.08
N LEU A 176 7.58 -7.10 8.77
CA LEU A 176 6.79 -7.78 7.74
C LEU A 176 7.22 -9.25 7.62
N PRO A 177 6.33 -10.14 7.14
CA PRO A 177 6.69 -11.53 6.87
C PRO A 177 7.92 -11.62 5.97
N PRO A 178 8.88 -12.54 6.22
CA PRO A 178 10.05 -12.68 5.36
C PRO A 178 9.66 -12.83 3.90
N LEU A 179 10.44 -12.22 3.01
CA LEU A 179 10.12 -12.16 1.59
C LEU A 179 10.01 -13.57 0.96
N SER A 180 10.82 -14.52 1.43
CA SER A 180 10.77 -15.94 1.05
C SER A 180 9.55 -16.71 1.57
N SER A 181 8.74 -16.11 2.44
CA SER A 181 7.47 -16.66 2.91
C SER A 181 6.25 -16.05 2.22
N ASP A 182 6.46 -14.99 1.41
CA ASP A 182 5.41 -14.32 0.65
C ASP A 182 5.52 -14.65 -0.84
N LEU A 183 4.51 -15.29 -1.41
CA LEU A 183 4.56 -15.78 -2.80
C LEU A 183 4.84 -14.67 -3.82
N ILE A 184 4.13 -13.55 -3.70
CA ILE A 184 4.21 -12.45 -4.65
C ILE A 184 5.57 -11.77 -4.56
N SER A 185 6.02 -11.43 -3.34
CA SER A 185 7.30 -10.76 -3.15
C SER A 185 8.47 -11.67 -3.53
N CYS A 186 8.43 -12.96 -3.14
CA CYS A 186 9.44 -13.97 -3.51
C CYS A 186 9.60 -14.06 -5.03
N ALA A 187 8.48 -14.15 -5.76
CA ALA A 187 8.49 -14.15 -7.22
C ALA A 187 9.11 -12.86 -7.77
N MET A 188 8.70 -11.67 -7.28
CA MET A 188 9.20 -10.39 -7.79
C MET A 188 10.72 -10.26 -7.60
N LEU A 189 11.24 -10.62 -6.43
CA LEU A 189 12.67 -10.55 -6.16
C LEU A 189 13.45 -11.56 -7.01
N ALA A 190 12.96 -12.80 -7.13
CA ALA A 190 13.59 -13.82 -7.98
C ALA A 190 13.65 -13.36 -9.44
N SER A 191 12.55 -12.80 -9.96
CA SER A 191 12.47 -12.23 -11.31
C SER A 191 13.45 -11.07 -11.51
N ALA A 192 13.56 -10.14 -10.54
CA ALA A 192 14.53 -9.05 -10.60
C ALA A 192 15.98 -9.56 -10.63
N CYS A 193 16.28 -10.56 -9.82
CA CYS A 193 17.60 -11.18 -9.74
C CYS A 193 17.98 -11.90 -11.05
N PHE A 194 17.03 -12.64 -11.64
CA PHE A 194 17.20 -13.25 -12.97
C PHE A 194 17.37 -12.20 -14.07
N LYS A 195 16.60 -11.12 -14.03
CA LYS A 195 16.68 -10.01 -15.01
C LYS A 195 18.07 -9.35 -14.98
N ASN A 196 18.65 -9.14 -13.80
CA ASN A 196 19.97 -8.50 -13.66
C ASN A 196 21.11 -9.34 -14.27
N ASN A 197 20.97 -10.67 -14.26
CA ASN A 197 21.82 -11.62 -14.98
C ASN A 197 23.34 -11.52 -14.69
N THR A 198 23.71 -11.08 -13.48
CA THR A 198 25.08 -11.21 -12.94
C THR A 198 25.24 -12.55 -12.23
N PRO A 199 26.44 -13.14 -12.09
CA PRO A 199 26.64 -14.40 -11.38
C PRO A 199 26.04 -14.39 -9.97
N GLU A 200 26.22 -13.30 -9.23
CA GLU A 200 25.74 -13.11 -7.87
C GLU A 200 24.22 -13.04 -7.83
N SER A 201 23.61 -12.24 -8.72
CA SER A 201 22.15 -12.13 -8.78
C SER A 201 21.51 -13.44 -9.22
N VAL A 202 22.10 -14.18 -10.15
CA VAL A 202 21.59 -15.50 -10.56
C VAL A 202 21.69 -16.50 -9.40
N ALA A 203 22.79 -16.49 -8.64
CA ALA A 203 22.93 -17.33 -7.45
C ALA A 203 21.83 -17.04 -6.41
N VAL A 204 21.54 -15.76 -6.15
CA VAL A 204 20.43 -15.36 -5.27
C VAL A 204 19.08 -15.84 -5.84
N ALA A 205 18.84 -15.65 -7.13
CA ALA A 205 17.60 -16.09 -7.78
C ALA A 205 17.40 -17.60 -7.64
N LYS A 206 18.44 -18.39 -7.91
CA LYS A 206 18.41 -19.86 -7.74
C LYS A 206 18.18 -20.26 -6.29
N GLY A 207 18.78 -19.56 -5.33
CA GLY A 207 18.52 -19.77 -3.90
C GLY A 207 17.06 -19.54 -3.50
N LEU A 208 16.34 -18.66 -4.20
CA LEU A 208 14.91 -18.38 -3.96
C LEU A 208 13.95 -19.38 -4.62
N VAL A 209 14.38 -20.09 -5.67
CA VAL A 209 13.52 -21.02 -6.42
C VAL A 209 12.90 -22.12 -5.54
N PRO A 210 13.62 -22.79 -4.62
CA PRO A 210 13.02 -23.78 -3.72
C PRO A 210 11.91 -23.21 -2.84
N SER A 211 12.10 -21.99 -2.31
CA SER A 211 11.07 -21.31 -1.52
C SER A 211 9.85 -20.96 -2.39
N LEU A 212 10.08 -20.43 -3.59
CA LEU A 212 9.02 -20.14 -4.55
C LEU A 212 8.19 -21.39 -4.90
N ARG A 213 8.87 -22.51 -5.17
CA ARG A 213 8.22 -23.80 -5.44
C ARG A 213 7.37 -24.26 -4.26
N SER A 214 7.92 -24.24 -3.03
CA SER A 214 7.17 -24.61 -1.83
C SER A 214 5.94 -23.72 -1.59
N LEU A 215 6.03 -22.42 -1.90
CA LEU A 215 4.90 -21.50 -1.79
C LEU A 215 3.81 -21.81 -2.83
N LEU A 216 4.19 -22.15 -4.06
CA LEU A 216 3.26 -22.53 -5.12
C LEU A 216 2.57 -23.86 -4.83
N GLU A 217 3.27 -24.85 -4.27
CA GLU A 217 2.68 -26.12 -3.83
C GLU A 217 1.63 -25.93 -2.71
N LYS A 218 1.82 -24.93 -1.85
CA LYS A 218 0.88 -24.59 -0.76
C LYS A 218 -0.27 -23.68 -1.19
N THR A 219 -0.18 -23.08 -2.37
CA THR A 219 -1.16 -22.12 -2.87
C THR A 219 -1.99 -22.75 -3.98
N PRO A 220 -3.30 -23.00 -3.78
CA PRO A 220 -4.14 -23.55 -4.82
C PRO A 220 -4.10 -22.65 -6.08
N PRO A 221 -3.78 -23.19 -7.27
CA PRO A 221 -3.68 -22.39 -8.50
C PRO A 221 -4.95 -21.58 -8.79
N LYS A 222 -6.12 -22.14 -8.46
CA LYS A 222 -7.43 -21.51 -8.66
C LYS A 222 -7.63 -20.22 -7.85
N ASP A 223 -7.01 -20.12 -6.67
CA ASP A 223 -7.10 -18.93 -5.82
C ASP A 223 -6.36 -17.74 -6.45
N MET A 224 -5.38 -18.04 -7.31
CA MET A 224 -4.57 -17.07 -8.04
C MET A 224 -5.06 -16.85 -9.48
N ALA A 225 -6.23 -17.38 -9.86
CA ALA A 225 -6.80 -17.15 -11.17
C ALA A 225 -7.11 -15.66 -11.39
N LEU A 226 -6.83 -15.18 -12.60
CA LEU A 226 -7.08 -13.79 -12.97
C LEU A 226 -8.55 -13.57 -13.31
N PRO A 227 -9.14 -12.44 -12.90
CA PRO A 227 -10.52 -12.13 -13.23
C PRO A 227 -10.67 -11.87 -14.73
N ALA A 228 -11.89 -12.07 -15.25
CA ALA A 228 -12.20 -11.84 -16.65
C ALA A 228 -11.78 -10.43 -17.12
N LYS A 229 -11.35 -10.29 -18.39
CA LYS A 229 -10.90 -8.99 -18.97
C LYS A 229 -11.99 -7.92 -18.96
N THR A 230 -13.24 -8.33 -18.96
CA THR A 230 -14.42 -7.46 -19.02
C THR A 230 -14.69 -6.71 -17.71
N ASP A 231 -14.24 -7.23 -16.56
CA ASP A 231 -14.47 -6.60 -15.26
C ASP A 231 -13.32 -5.68 -14.84
N LYS A 232 -13.36 -4.45 -15.37
CA LYS A 232 -12.35 -3.41 -15.05
C LYS A 232 -12.35 -3.01 -13.58
N ALA A 233 -13.52 -3.00 -12.92
CA ALA A 233 -13.65 -2.55 -11.54
C ALA A 233 -13.02 -3.58 -10.57
N LEU A 234 -13.24 -4.87 -10.83
CA LEU A 234 -12.63 -5.94 -10.06
C LEU A 234 -11.10 -5.95 -10.22
N ARG A 235 -10.61 -5.78 -11.46
CA ARG A 235 -9.16 -5.69 -11.76
C ARG A 235 -8.46 -4.49 -11.12
N ALA A 236 -9.19 -3.41 -10.85
CA ALA A 236 -8.62 -2.25 -10.19
C ALA A 236 -8.35 -2.48 -8.69
N ARG A 237 -8.94 -3.52 -8.08
CA ARG A 237 -8.70 -3.88 -6.68
C ARG A 237 -7.29 -4.41 -6.47
N THR A 238 -6.66 -4.02 -5.36
CA THR A 238 -5.27 -4.38 -5.03
C THR A 238 -5.00 -5.88 -5.12
N ALA A 239 -5.88 -6.72 -4.55
CA ALA A 239 -5.71 -8.18 -4.57
C ALA A 239 -5.66 -8.75 -5.99
N GLU A 240 -6.43 -8.20 -6.93
CA GLU A 240 -6.45 -8.68 -8.32
C GLU A 240 -5.26 -8.17 -9.12
N LYS A 241 -4.76 -6.96 -8.80
CA LYS A 241 -3.48 -6.47 -9.35
C LYS A 241 -2.33 -7.37 -8.95
N GLU A 242 -2.27 -7.77 -7.67
CA GLU A 242 -1.23 -8.66 -7.15
C GLU A 242 -1.18 -10.01 -7.88
N LYS A 243 -2.34 -10.60 -8.21
CA LYS A 243 -2.38 -11.82 -9.03
C LYS A 243 -1.84 -11.59 -10.43
N ALA A 244 -2.15 -10.45 -11.05
CA ALA A 244 -1.62 -10.10 -12.37
C ALA A 244 -0.10 -9.91 -12.34
N TRP A 245 0.41 -9.28 -11.28
CA TRP A 245 1.84 -9.14 -11.03
C TRP A 245 2.50 -10.50 -10.88
N LEU A 246 1.91 -11.41 -10.09
CA LEU A 246 2.41 -12.77 -9.93
C LEU A 246 2.45 -13.50 -11.28
N ALA A 247 1.34 -13.52 -12.03
CA ALA A 247 1.25 -14.21 -13.32
C ALA A 247 2.34 -13.77 -14.30
N TRP A 248 2.56 -12.46 -14.40
CA TRP A 248 3.59 -11.88 -15.25
C TRP A 248 5.01 -12.20 -14.76
N THR A 249 5.22 -12.14 -13.45
CA THR A 249 6.51 -12.40 -12.82
C THR A 249 6.92 -13.87 -12.97
N LEU A 250 5.98 -14.80 -12.75
CA LEU A 250 6.20 -16.23 -12.96
C LEU A 250 6.53 -16.54 -14.43
N ALA A 251 5.91 -15.83 -15.39
CA ALA A 251 6.26 -15.97 -16.80
C ALA A 251 7.72 -15.60 -17.10
N LYS A 252 8.25 -14.58 -16.42
CA LYS A 252 9.65 -14.17 -16.56
C LYS A 252 10.60 -15.17 -15.92
N ILE A 253 10.25 -15.69 -14.75
CA ILE A 253 11.04 -16.72 -14.08
C ILE A 253 11.10 -17.99 -14.94
N GLU A 254 9.97 -18.44 -15.51
CA GLU A 254 9.93 -19.59 -16.40
C GLU A 254 10.89 -19.43 -17.59
N LYS A 255 10.84 -18.28 -18.28
CA LYS A 255 11.76 -17.97 -19.39
C LYS A 255 13.23 -17.93 -18.95
N ALA A 256 13.50 -17.43 -17.74
CA ALA A 256 14.85 -17.38 -17.20
C ALA A 256 15.39 -18.79 -16.87
N LEU A 257 14.56 -19.65 -16.27
CA LEU A 257 14.90 -21.04 -16.00
C LEU A 257 15.14 -21.84 -17.29
N GLU A 258 14.28 -21.66 -18.29
CA GLU A 258 14.44 -22.26 -19.62
C GLU A 258 15.77 -21.87 -20.26
N LYS A 259 16.12 -20.57 -20.24
CA LYS A 259 17.41 -20.08 -20.75
C LYS A 259 18.61 -20.66 -20.01
N GLN A 260 18.45 -21.01 -18.73
CA GLN A 260 19.51 -21.60 -17.90
C GLN A 260 19.57 -23.13 -17.99
N GLY A 261 18.65 -23.78 -18.71
CA GLY A 261 18.56 -25.23 -18.79
C GLY A 261 18.11 -25.89 -17.48
N GLU A 262 17.42 -25.15 -16.62
CA GLU A 262 16.91 -25.63 -15.33
C GLU A 262 15.50 -26.23 -15.49
N ASP A 263 15.09 -27.12 -14.58
CA ASP A 263 13.72 -27.65 -14.58
C ASP A 263 12.69 -26.57 -14.21
N PHE A 264 11.76 -26.34 -15.13
CA PHE A 264 10.63 -25.41 -14.98
C PHE A 264 9.26 -26.09 -15.21
N ALA A 265 9.20 -27.42 -15.36
CA ALA A 265 7.96 -28.12 -15.68
C ALA A 265 6.87 -27.90 -14.62
N TRP A 266 7.27 -27.94 -13.34
CA TRP A 266 6.41 -27.67 -12.19
C TRP A 266 5.77 -26.27 -12.24
N LEU A 267 6.53 -25.26 -12.69
CA LEU A 267 6.06 -23.89 -12.79
C LEU A 267 5.09 -23.73 -13.96
N ARG A 268 5.44 -24.32 -15.11
CA ARG A 268 4.56 -24.30 -16.29
C ARG A 268 3.22 -24.99 -16.00
N GLN A 269 3.25 -26.13 -15.30
CA GLN A 269 2.03 -26.83 -14.86
C GLN A 269 1.17 -25.93 -13.97
N TRP A 270 1.74 -25.38 -12.89
CA TRP A 270 1.00 -24.51 -11.96
C TRP A 270 0.40 -23.28 -12.68
N ARG A 271 1.16 -22.68 -13.60
CA ARG A 271 0.68 -21.55 -14.44
C ARG A 271 -0.43 -21.97 -15.40
N GLY A 272 -0.43 -23.21 -15.87
CA GLY A 272 -1.52 -23.78 -16.67
C GLY A 272 -2.79 -23.94 -15.86
N GLU A 273 -2.68 -24.54 -14.67
CA GLU A 273 -3.81 -24.79 -13.76
C GLU A 273 -4.44 -23.50 -13.20
N SER A 274 -3.65 -22.44 -13.03
CA SER A 274 -4.12 -21.10 -12.63
C SER A 274 -4.65 -20.24 -13.79
N GLY A 275 -4.53 -20.72 -15.05
CA GLY A 275 -4.92 -19.96 -16.24
C GLY A 275 -3.96 -18.83 -16.63
N HIS A 276 -2.78 -18.73 -15.99
CA HIS A 276 -1.79 -17.68 -16.25
C HIS A 276 -1.13 -17.78 -17.63
N LEU A 277 -1.05 -18.99 -18.21
CA LEU A 277 -0.49 -19.17 -19.56
C LEU A 277 -1.31 -18.44 -20.63
N GLN A 278 -2.64 -18.46 -20.49
CA GLN A 278 -3.57 -17.82 -21.42
C GLN A 278 -3.53 -16.29 -21.30
N ALA A 279 -3.23 -15.78 -20.10
CA ALA A 279 -3.13 -14.36 -19.85
C ALA A 279 -1.83 -13.73 -20.37
N ALA A 280 -0.74 -14.50 -20.47
CA ALA A 280 0.57 -14.01 -20.91
C ALA A 280 0.77 -14.03 -22.44
N ALA A 281 -0.10 -14.73 -23.18
CA ALA A 281 -0.03 -14.87 -24.64
C ALA A 281 -0.81 -13.78 -25.41
N ALA A 282 -1.42 -12.83 -24.72
CA ALA A 282 -2.26 -11.77 -25.27
C ALA A 282 -1.84 -10.41 -24.73
#